data_AF-A0A7S1CAI1-F1
#
_entry.id   AF-A0A7S1CAI1-F1
#
_cell.length_a   1.000
_cell.length_b   1.000
_cell.length_c   1.000
_cell.angle_alpha   90.00
_cell.angle_beta   90.00
_cell.angle_gamma   90.00
#
_symmetry.space_group_name_H-M   'P 1'
#
loop_
_entity.id
_entity.type
_entity.pdbx_description
1 polymer ?
#
loop_
_entity_poly.entity_id
_entity_poly.type
_entity_poly.pdbx_seq_one_letter_code
_entity_poly.pdbx_strand_id
1 'polypeptide(L)'
;QESDVDCGGPACDPCQNGDRCGSDTDCESDVCTGGTCAAPSCSDSRTNGLETDVDCGGGLCPRCAPGDACSAPSDCSTLTCTGDVCVAPAPCSNGVKDNEETDVDCGG
;
A
#
# COMPACT_ATOMS: atom_id res chain seq x y z
N GLN A 1 26.76 -9.88 -6.77
CA GLN A 1 26.38 -11.25 -7.17
C GLN A 1 24.97 -11.12 -7.67
N GLU A 2 24.75 -11.42 -8.95
CA GLU A 2 23.44 -11.38 -9.60
C GLU A 2 22.65 -12.66 -9.31
N SER A 3 21.32 -12.53 -9.24
CA SER A 3 20.41 -13.62 -8.83
C SER A 3 19.84 -14.39 -10.03
N ASP A 4 19.82 -13.77 -11.21
CA ASP A 4 19.62 -14.39 -12.52
C ASP A 4 20.75 -14.05 -13.50
N VAL A 5 20.67 -14.54 -14.74
CA VAL A 5 21.70 -14.41 -15.78
C VAL A 5 22.10 -12.96 -16.07
N ASP A 6 21.17 -12.01 -15.98
CA ASP A 6 21.40 -10.59 -16.26
C ASP A 6 20.64 -9.63 -15.31
N CYS A 7 20.14 -10.11 -14.16
CA CYS A 7 19.35 -9.30 -13.23
C CYS A 7 19.47 -9.76 -11.76
N GLY A 8 19.05 -8.87 -10.84
CA GLY A 8 19.02 -9.14 -9.40
C GLY A 8 20.35 -8.87 -8.69
N GLY A 9 20.28 -8.70 -7.37
CA GLY A 9 21.42 -8.30 -6.53
C GLY A 9 21.74 -6.80 -6.57
N PRO A 10 22.67 -6.32 -5.73
CA PRO A 10 22.90 -4.88 -5.49
C PRO A 10 23.60 -4.13 -6.63
N ALA A 11 23.97 -4.81 -7.71
CA ALA A 11 24.78 -4.26 -8.81
C ALA A 11 24.06 -4.29 -10.17
N CYS A 12 22.97 -5.05 -10.29
CA CYS A 12 22.17 -5.19 -11.52
C CYS A 12 20.77 -4.63 -11.26
N ASP A 13 20.02 -4.36 -12.34
CA ASP A 13 18.63 -3.94 -12.22
C ASP A 13 17.77 -5.09 -11.63
N PRO A 14 16.62 -4.78 -10.98
CA PRO A 14 15.70 -5.80 -10.49
C PRO A 14 15.16 -6.68 -11.62
N CYS A 15 14.96 -7.95 -11.33
CA CYS A 15 14.41 -8.96 -12.21
C CYS A 15 12.89 -8.80 -12.43
N GLN A 16 12.40 -9.21 -13.59
CA GLN A 16 10.98 -9.15 -13.93
C GLN A 16 10.22 -10.32 -13.30
N ASN A 17 8.88 -10.21 -13.26
CA ASN A 17 8.03 -11.31 -12.82
C ASN A 17 8.29 -12.57 -13.68
N GLY A 18 8.61 -13.69 -13.03
CA GLY A 18 8.94 -14.97 -13.67
C GLY A 18 10.45 -15.28 -13.73
N ASP A 19 11.31 -14.30 -13.46
CA ASP A 19 12.77 -14.48 -13.42
C ASP A 19 13.24 -15.04 -12.08
N ARG A 20 14.47 -15.53 -12.02
CA ARG A 20 15.03 -16.14 -10.81
C ARG A 20 15.47 -15.07 -9.81
N CYS A 21 15.12 -15.27 -8.55
CA CYS A 21 15.51 -14.36 -7.46
C CYS A 21 16.11 -15.12 -6.27
N GLY A 22 16.99 -14.43 -5.53
CA GLY A 22 17.54 -14.91 -4.26
C GLY A 22 16.95 -14.19 -3.04
N SER A 23 16.44 -12.98 -3.26
CA SER A 23 15.82 -12.10 -2.27
C SER A 23 14.66 -11.35 -2.91
N ASP A 24 13.72 -10.90 -2.08
CA ASP A 24 12.59 -10.04 -2.49
C ASP A 24 13.07 -8.81 -3.26
N THR A 25 14.11 -8.14 -2.77
CA THR A 25 14.75 -6.97 -3.37
C THR A 25 15.36 -7.21 -4.75
N ASP A 26 15.49 -8.48 -5.16
CA ASP A 26 15.98 -8.80 -6.49
C ASP A 26 14.89 -8.66 -7.55
N CYS A 27 13.63 -8.50 -7.16
CA CYS A 27 12.48 -8.43 -8.05
C CYS A 27 11.96 -6.99 -8.17
N GLU A 28 11.52 -6.60 -9.35
CA GLU A 28 10.83 -5.31 -9.57
C GLU A 28 9.56 -5.19 -8.71
N SER A 29 8.95 -6.33 -8.40
CA SER A 29 7.78 -6.44 -7.52
C SER A 29 8.11 -6.46 -6.03
N ASP A 30 9.39 -6.54 -5.64
CA ASP A 30 9.81 -6.85 -4.26
C ASP A 30 9.21 -8.17 -3.71
N VAL A 31 8.84 -9.12 -4.57
CA VAL A 31 8.29 -10.42 -4.16
C VAL A 31 9.08 -11.57 -4.80
N CYS A 32 9.87 -12.28 -4.00
CA CYS A 32 10.58 -13.48 -4.41
C CYS A 32 9.93 -14.73 -3.79
N THR A 33 9.07 -15.42 -4.54
CA THR A 33 8.36 -16.62 -4.06
C THR A 33 8.89 -17.86 -4.76
N GLY A 34 9.38 -18.82 -3.97
CA GLY A 34 9.89 -20.09 -4.51
C GLY A 34 11.17 -19.96 -5.36
N GLY A 35 11.92 -18.87 -5.17
CA GLY A 35 13.10 -18.54 -5.98
C GLY A 35 12.77 -17.91 -7.33
N THR A 36 11.54 -17.43 -7.51
CA THR A 36 11.08 -16.74 -8.71
C THR A 36 10.33 -15.45 -8.35
N CYS A 37 10.58 -14.38 -9.10
CA CYS A 37 9.87 -13.13 -8.92
C CYS A 37 8.39 -13.30 -9.24
N ALA A 38 7.53 -12.91 -8.31
CA ALA A 38 6.08 -12.98 -8.46
C ALA A 38 5.49 -11.57 -8.61
N ALA A 39 4.32 -11.45 -9.23
CA ALA A 39 3.63 -10.17 -9.31
C ALA A 39 3.28 -9.62 -7.91
N PRO A 40 3.33 -8.29 -7.71
CA PRO A 40 2.91 -7.67 -6.46
C PRO A 40 1.44 -7.97 -6.18
N SER A 41 1.09 -8.20 -4.92
CA SER A 41 -0.26 -8.57 -4.52
C SER A 41 -0.71 -7.72 -3.34
N CYS A 42 -1.98 -7.29 -3.37
CA CYS A 42 -2.61 -6.51 -2.30
C CYS A 42 -2.88 -7.29 -0.98
N SER A 43 -2.08 -8.31 -0.71
CA SER A 43 -2.19 -9.19 0.45
C SER A 43 -0.88 -9.94 0.72
N ASP A 44 0.26 -9.42 0.24
CA ASP A 44 1.59 -10.00 0.43
C ASP A 44 2.35 -9.37 1.61
N SER A 45 1.69 -8.46 2.35
CA SER A 45 2.20 -7.72 3.50
C SER A 45 3.43 -6.90 3.19
N ARG A 46 3.51 -6.39 1.96
CA ARG A 46 4.50 -5.42 1.49
C ARG A 46 3.79 -4.17 0.97
N THR A 47 4.58 -3.13 0.72
CA THR A 47 4.14 -1.93 0.00
C THR A 47 4.88 -1.93 -1.32
N ASN A 48 4.28 -2.55 -2.34
CA ASN A 48 4.89 -2.74 -3.65
C ASN A 48 3.92 -2.47 -4.80
N GLY A 49 4.46 -2.43 -6.02
CA GLY A 49 3.67 -2.19 -7.22
C GLY A 49 3.00 -0.82 -7.22
N LEU A 50 1.66 -0.80 -7.05
CA LEU A 50 0.88 0.44 -7.01
C LEU A 50 0.43 0.84 -5.61
N GLU A 51 0.70 0.02 -4.60
CA GLU A 51 0.25 0.24 -3.23
C GLU A 51 0.79 1.55 -2.65
N THR A 52 -0.05 2.24 -1.87
CA THR A 52 0.36 3.46 -1.16
C THR A 52 0.67 3.20 0.30
N ASP A 53 0.17 2.10 0.85
CA ASP A 53 0.58 1.52 2.12
C ASP A 53 0.50 -0.02 2.04
N VAL A 54 0.97 -0.73 3.06
CA VAL A 54 1.02 -2.20 3.09
C VAL A 54 -0.34 -2.81 2.73
N ASP A 55 -0.39 -3.60 1.65
CA ASP A 55 -1.59 -4.30 1.18
C ASP A 55 -2.78 -3.38 0.76
N CYS A 56 -2.57 -2.08 0.55
CA CYS A 56 -3.67 -1.15 0.25
C CYS A 56 -3.29 0.07 -0.62
N GLY A 57 -4.32 0.69 -1.21
CA GLY A 57 -4.21 1.92 -1.99
C GLY A 57 -3.93 1.70 -3.47
N GLY A 58 -3.40 2.71 -4.16
CA GLY A 58 -2.99 2.55 -5.57
C GLY A 58 -4.10 2.38 -6.59
N GLY A 59 -5.36 2.53 -6.19
CA GLY A 59 -6.55 2.32 -7.01
C GLY A 59 -6.84 0.87 -7.46
N LEU A 60 -5.83 -0.02 -7.51
CA LEU A 60 -6.00 -1.45 -7.78
C LEU A 60 -6.19 -2.28 -6.51
N CYS A 61 -5.61 -1.85 -5.39
CA CYS A 61 -5.74 -2.54 -4.11
C CYS A 61 -6.94 -2.03 -3.30
N PRO A 62 -7.36 -2.76 -2.25
CA PRO A 62 -8.37 -2.27 -1.31
C PRO A 62 -7.99 -0.90 -0.76
N ARG A 63 -8.98 -0.09 -0.41
CA ARG A 63 -8.71 1.23 0.15
C ARG A 63 -8.12 1.13 1.55
N CYS A 64 -7.14 1.97 1.83
CA CYS A 64 -6.45 2.06 3.10
C CYS A 64 -7.37 2.60 4.21
N ALA A 65 -7.12 2.17 5.44
CA ALA A 65 -7.84 2.61 6.62
C ALA A 65 -7.36 4.01 7.06
N PRO A 66 -8.12 4.70 7.94
CA PRO A 66 -7.61 5.92 8.56
C PRO A 66 -6.31 5.64 9.35
N GLY A 67 -5.28 6.44 9.12
CA GLY A 67 -3.94 6.30 9.71
C GLY A 67 -2.88 5.73 8.77
N ASP A 68 -3.32 5.08 7.69
CA ASP A 68 -2.46 4.48 6.67
C ASP A 68 -1.97 5.51 5.66
N ALA A 69 -0.86 5.21 4.97
CA ALA A 69 -0.29 6.07 3.94
C ALA A 69 -1.15 6.12 2.66
N CYS A 70 -1.20 7.31 2.06
CA CYS A 70 -1.94 7.54 0.82
C CYS A 70 -1.24 8.56 -0.07
N SER A 71 -1.47 8.46 -1.38
CA SER A 71 -1.02 9.46 -2.35
C SER A 71 -2.19 10.26 -2.94
N ALA A 72 -3.37 9.67 -2.94
CA ALA A 72 -4.59 10.27 -3.44
C ALA A 72 -5.77 10.02 -2.48
N PRO A 73 -6.78 10.91 -2.46
CA PRO A 73 -7.99 10.69 -1.69
C PRO A 73 -8.69 9.37 -2.03
N SER A 74 -8.62 8.91 -3.29
CA SER A 74 -9.20 7.64 -3.74
C SER A 74 -8.61 6.40 -3.05
N ASP A 75 -7.41 6.51 -2.51
CA ASP A 75 -6.69 5.42 -1.85
C ASP A 75 -7.27 5.16 -0.46
N CYS A 76 -7.88 6.17 0.16
CA CYS A 76 -8.43 6.08 1.49
C CYS A 76 -9.89 5.63 1.47
N SER A 77 -10.25 4.74 2.40
CA SER A 77 -11.64 4.35 2.65
C SER A 77 -12.53 5.55 2.99
N THR A 78 -11.93 6.58 3.58
CA THR A 78 -12.55 7.87 3.96
C THR A 78 -12.63 8.88 2.82
N LEU A 79 -12.07 8.54 1.66
CA LEU A 79 -11.87 9.44 0.52
C LEU A 79 -11.12 10.73 0.89
N THR A 80 -10.34 10.73 1.97
CA THR A 80 -9.63 11.90 2.47
C THR A 80 -8.17 11.55 2.78
N CYS A 81 -7.27 12.05 1.94
CA CYS A 81 -5.82 11.94 2.10
C CYS A 81 -5.27 13.31 2.47
N THR A 82 -4.68 13.47 3.66
CA THR A 82 -4.13 14.74 4.14
C THR A 82 -2.76 14.50 4.75
N GLY A 83 -1.73 15.15 4.21
CA GLY A 83 -0.36 14.97 4.66
C GLY A 83 0.16 13.54 4.42
N ASP A 84 -0.17 12.98 3.26
CA ASP A 84 0.19 11.62 2.83
C ASP A 84 -0.36 10.51 3.74
N VAL A 85 -1.37 10.83 4.54
CA VAL A 85 -2.04 9.90 5.47
C VAL A 85 -3.56 9.97 5.28
N CYS A 86 -4.19 8.80 5.27
CA CYS A 86 -5.63 8.68 5.27
C CYS A 86 -6.17 9.21 6.58
N VAL A 87 -6.94 10.29 6.53
CA VAL A 87 -7.55 10.86 7.73
C VAL A 87 -8.98 10.38 7.83
N ALA A 88 -9.39 10.04 9.05
CA ALA A 88 -10.80 9.86 9.36
C ALA A 88 -11.54 11.17 9.06
N PRO A 89 -12.77 11.12 8.52
CA PRO A 89 -13.61 12.30 8.50
C PRO A 89 -13.70 12.86 9.92
N ALA A 90 -13.68 14.18 10.04
CA ALA A 90 -13.75 14.84 11.35
C ALA A 90 -14.98 14.31 12.11
N PRO A 91 -14.89 14.17 13.45
CA PRO A 91 -16.00 13.67 14.26
C PRO A 91 -17.31 14.38 13.95
N CYS A 92 -17.24 15.70 13.72
CA CYS A 92 -18.34 16.56 13.25
C CYS A 92 -18.95 16.28 11.86
N SER A 93 -18.53 15.20 11.17
CA SER A 93 -18.89 14.89 9.78
C SER A 93 -18.67 13.41 9.43
N ASN A 94 -18.53 12.54 10.44
CA ASN A 94 -18.20 11.14 10.25
C ASN A 94 -19.45 10.23 10.13
N GLY A 95 -20.65 10.80 10.22
CA GLY A 95 -21.94 10.11 10.14
C GLY A 95 -22.23 9.19 11.33
N VAL A 96 -21.47 9.31 12.41
CA VAL A 96 -21.63 8.51 13.62
C VAL A 96 -21.64 9.41 14.85
N LYS A 97 -22.67 9.26 15.69
CA LYS A 97 -22.71 9.97 16.97
C LYS A 97 -21.59 9.46 17.90
N ASP A 98 -20.51 10.23 18.02
CA ASP A 98 -19.45 9.98 18.99
C ASP A 98 -19.54 10.90 20.22
N ASN A 99 -18.59 10.76 21.15
CA ASN A 99 -18.58 11.44 22.45
C ASN A 99 -18.06 12.89 22.36
N GLU A 100 -17.55 13.30 21.21
CA GLU A 100 -17.22 14.68 20.88
C GLU A 100 -18.42 15.41 20.24
N GLU A 101 -19.57 14.74 20.12
CA GLU A 101 -20.80 15.26 19.53
C GLU A 101 -22.09 15.04 20.36
N THR A 102 -23.04 15.94 20.20
CA THR A 102 -24.37 15.91 20.85
C THR A 102 -25.44 15.29 19.93
N ASP A 103 -25.21 15.29 18.62
CA ASP A 103 -25.99 14.65 17.56
C ASP A 103 -25.05 14.09 16.47
N VAL A 104 -25.57 13.23 15.57
CA VAL A 104 -24.81 12.35 14.63
C VAL A 104 -23.70 13.01 13.80
N ASP A 105 -23.75 14.33 13.62
CA ASP A 105 -22.70 15.14 12.97
C ASP A 105 -22.72 16.59 13.55
N CYS A 106 -23.18 16.78 14.79
CA CYS A 106 -23.49 18.11 15.31
C CYS A 106 -23.30 18.28 16.83
N GLY A 107 -22.72 19.45 17.18
CA GLY A 107 -22.71 20.06 18.51
C GLY A 107 -21.70 19.43 19.47
N GLY A 108 -20.62 20.15 19.80
CA GLY A 108 -19.65 19.78 20.84
C GLY A 108 -19.91 20.45 22.18
#